data_AF-F6D5Y0-F1
#
_entry.id   AF-F6D5Y0-F1
#
_cell.length_a   1.000
_cell.length_b   1.000
_cell.length_c   1.000
_cell.angle_alpha   90.00
_cell.angle_beta   90.00
_cell.angle_gamma   90.00
#
_symmetry.space_group_name_H-M   'P 1'
#
loop_
_entity.id
_entity.type
_entity.pdbx_description
1 polymer ?
#
loop_
_entity_poly.entity_id
_entity_poly.type
_entity_poly.pdbx_seq_one_letter_code
_entity_poly.pdbx_strand_id
1 'polypeptide(L)' 'MADDEKGFDSKIKGMYSGCGCGCQTGFVEKSESDLKQVKCRSCGKIFKTNRDTDLCIICEKKHR' A
#
# COMPACT_ATOMS: atom_id res chain seq x y z
N MET A 1 14.67 6.18 40.62
CA MET A 1 13.73 5.90 39.52
C MET A 1 14.56 5.73 38.25
N ALA A 2 15.13 4.54 38.02
CA ALA A 2 16.04 4.31 36.87
C ALA A 2 16.10 2.84 36.40
N ASP A 3 15.21 1.97 36.90
CA ASP A 3 15.27 0.52 36.63
C ASP A 3 14.17 0.04 35.67
N ASP A 4 13.15 0.86 35.40
CA ASP A 4 12.01 0.47 34.57
C ASP A 4 12.29 0.63 33.06
N GLU A 5 13.21 1.50 32.65
CA GLU A 5 13.45 1.82 31.23
C GLU A 5 14.18 0.69 30.47
N LYS A 6 15.04 -0.08 31.14
CA LYS A 6 15.84 -1.16 30.51
C LYS A 6 15.02 -2.40 30.17
N GLY A 7 13.93 -2.64 30.90
CA GLY A 7 13.02 -3.77 30.65
C GLY A 7 12.16 -3.55 29.42
N PHE A 8 11.69 -2.31 29.21
CA PHE A 8 10.94 -1.93 28.00
C PHE A 8 11.83 -1.97 26.76
N ASP A 9 13.04 -1.42 26.80
CA ASP A 9 13.97 -1.44 25.65
C ASP A 9 14.33 -2.88 25.24
N SER A 10 14.65 -3.75 26.20
CA SER A 10 14.97 -5.16 25.93
C SER A 10 13.79 -5.93 25.32
N LYS A 11 12.56 -5.64 25.76
CA LYS A 11 11.34 -6.27 25.25
C LYS A 11 10.97 -5.78 23.86
N ILE A 12 11.13 -4.47 23.59
CA ILE A 12 10.95 -3.89 22.25
C ILE A 12 12.00 -4.44 21.30
N LYS A 13 13.27 -4.51 21.70
CA LYS A 13 14.35 -5.09 20.89
C LYS A 13 14.09 -6.56 20.55
N GLY A 14 13.54 -7.35 21.49
CA GLY A 14 13.11 -8.73 21.24
C GLY A 14 11.99 -8.86 20.19
N MET A 15 11.03 -7.93 20.17
CA MET A 15 9.93 -7.93 19.19
C MET A 15 10.39 -7.61 17.76
N TYR A 16 11.35 -6.68 17.59
CA TYR A 16 11.89 -6.34 16.26
C TYR A 16 12.96 -7.33 15.76
N SER A 17 13.60 -8.08 16.67
CA SER A 17 14.73 -8.96 16.30
C SER A 17 14.31 -10.37 15.88
N GLY A 18 13.10 -10.81 16.25
CA GLY A 18 12.66 -12.21 16.08
C GLY A 18 11.67 -12.47 14.94
N CYS A 19 11.02 -11.43 14.40
CA CYS A 19 10.03 -11.59 13.35
C CYS A 19 10.03 -10.32 12.49
N GLY A 20 10.96 -10.25 11.54
CA GLY A 20 10.86 -9.28 10.46
C GLY A 20 9.58 -9.58 9.70
N CYS A 21 8.54 -8.79 9.96
CA CYS A 21 7.35 -8.78 9.12
C CYS A 21 7.83 -8.72 7.66
N GLY A 22 7.27 -9.50 6.74
CA GLY A 22 7.66 -9.45 5.32
C GLY A 22 7.55 -8.04 4.72
N CYS A 23 6.78 -7.16 5.38
CA CYS A 23 6.71 -5.73 5.13
C CYS A 23 8.00 -4.93 5.47
N GLN A 24 8.84 -5.41 6.38
CA GLN A 24 10.09 -4.77 6.85
C GLN A 24 11.36 -5.34 6.20
N THR A 25 11.35 -6.61 5.79
CA THR A 25 12.54 -7.28 5.21
C THR A 25 12.72 -6.99 3.71
N GLY A 26 11.87 -6.15 3.12
CA GLY A 26 11.94 -5.78 1.70
C GLY A 26 11.62 -6.93 0.73
N PHE A 27 11.41 -8.15 1.23
CA PHE A 27 10.94 -9.31 0.47
C PHE A 27 9.41 -9.32 0.44
N VAL A 28 8.81 -8.19 0.06
CA VAL A 28 7.54 -8.27 -0.63
C VAL A 28 7.94 -8.26 -2.10
N GLU A 29 7.94 -9.44 -2.72
CA GLU A 29 8.01 -9.49 -4.18
C GLU A 29 6.94 -8.51 -4.67
N LYS A 30 7.38 -7.43 -5.33
CA LYS A 30 6.47 -6.42 -5.87
C LYS A 30 5.65 -7.14 -6.92
N SER A 31 4.53 -7.74 -6.50
CA SER A 31 3.62 -8.42 -7.39
C SER A 31 3.30 -7.43 -8.51
N GLU A 32 3.59 -7.84 -9.73
CA GLU A 32 3.36 -7.04 -10.92
C GLU A 32 1.90 -6.60 -10.87
N SER A 33 1.68 -5.33 -10.58
CA SER A 33 0.35 -4.85 -10.29
C SER A 33 -0.44 -4.88 -11.59
N ASP A 34 -1.55 -5.61 -11.68
CA ASP A 34 -2.46 -5.65 -12.85
C ASP A 34 -3.13 -4.29 -13.18
N LEU A 35 -2.66 -3.22 -12.54
CA LEU A 35 -3.10 -1.86 -12.73
C LEU A 35 -2.54 -1.30 -14.04
N LYS A 36 -3.39 -1.26 -15.07
CA LYS A 36 -3.13 -0.52 -16.30
C LYS A 36 -3.35 0.99 -16.11
N GLN A 37 -2.54 1.79 -16.79
CA GLN A 37 -2.76 3.23 -16.89
C GLN A 37 -3.71 3.52 -18.06
N VAL A 38 -4.84 4.16 -17.77
CA VAL A 38 -5.90 4.46 -18.75
C VAL A 38 -6.21 5.96 -18.72
N LYS A 39 -6.54 6.52 -19.88
CA LYS A 39 -7.00 7.90 -20.03
C LYS A 39 -8.52 7.92 -20.11
N CYS A 40 -9.16 8.68 -19.23
CA CYS A 40 -10.61 8.85 -19.24
C CYS A 40 -11.08 9.50 -20.55
N ARG A 41 -12.02 8.86 -21.25
CA ARG A 41 -12.62 9.37 -22.49
C ARG A 41 -13.41 10.67 -22.30
N SER A 42 -14.02 10.86 -21.13
CA SER A 42 -14.90 12.01 -20.86
C SER A 42 -14.14 13.27 -20.40
N CYS A 43 -13.19 13.13 -19.45
CA CYS A 43 -12.49 14.28 -18.86
C CYS A 43 -10.99 14.32 -19.18
N GLY A 44 -10.45 13.33 -19.91
CA GLY A 44 -9.03 13.27 -20.25
C GLY A 44 -8.08 12.92 -19.10
N LYS A 45 -8.59 12.71 -17.88
CA LYS A 45 -7.78 12.37 -16.70
C LYS A 45 -7.11 11.01 -16.87
N ILE A 46 -5.81 10.94 -16.63
CA ILE A 46 -5.05 9.68 -16.58
C ILE A 46 -5.18 9.08 -15.19
N PHE A 47 -5.54 7.80 -15.11
CA PHE A 47 -5.71 7.07 -13.85
C PHE A 47 -5.22 5.63 -14.00
N LYS A 48 -4.93 4.97 -12.87
CA LYS A 48 -4.58 3.54 -12.84
C LYS A 48 -5.80 2.74 -12.41
N THR A 49 -6.12 1.69 -13.15
CA THR A 49 -7.23 0.80 -12.86
C THR A 49 -6.90 -0.59 -13.37
N ASN A 50 -7.40 -1.63 -12.70
CA ASN A 50 -7.39 -2.99 -13.21
C ASN A 50 -8.73 -3.34 -13.91
N ARG A 51 -9.70 -2.42 -13.93
CA ARG A 51 -10.99 -2.61 -14.59
C ARG A 51 -10.90 -2.29 -16.07
N ASP A 52 -11.72 -2.97 -16.86
CA ASP A 52 -11.92 -2.65 -18.28
C ASP A 52 -12.94 -1.51 -18.41
N THR A 53 -12.45 -0.27 -18.26
CA THR A 53 -13.26 0.94 -18.38
C THR A 53 -12.44 2.10 -18.92
N ASP A 54 -13.02 2.82 -19.88
CA ASP A 54 -12.48 4.05 -20.43
C ASP A 54 -12.93 5.29 -19.66
N LEU A 55 -13.68 5.14 -18.57
CA LEU A 55 -14.19 6.24 -17.76
C LEU A 55 -13.54 6.24 -16.37
N CYS A 56 -13.15 7.42 -15.90
CA CYS A 56 -12.73 7.56 -14.52
C CYS A 56 -13.95 7.39 -13.59
N ILE A 57 -13.70 7.00 -12.34
CA ILE A 57 -14.74 6.79 -11.33
C ILE A 57 -15.69 7.98 -11.16
N ILE A 58 -15.22 9.19 -11.42
CA ILE A 58 -16.03 10.41 -11.32
C ILE A 58 -17.02 10.48 -12.49
N CYS A 59 -16.57 10.21 -13.71
CA CYS A 59 -17.43 10.21 -14.90
C CYS A 59 -18.36 9.00 -14.88
N GLU A 60 -17.88 7.82 -14.49
CA GLU A 60 -18.70 6.62 -14.33
C GLU A 60 -19.88 6.86 -13.38
N LYS A 61 -19.65 7.53 -12.24
CA LYS A 61 -20.71 7.92 -11.30
C LYS A 61 -21.69 8.97 -11.83
N LYS A 62 -21.29 9.80 -12.80
CA LYS A 62 -22.19 10.79 -13.43
C LYS A 62 -23.11 10.17 -14.49
N HIS A 63 -22.71 9.03 -15.05
CA HIS A 63 -23.48 8.31 -16.08
C HIS A 63 -24.33 7.17 -15.51
N ARG A 64 -24.31 6.95 -14.18
CA ARG A 64 -25.09 5.94 -13.46
C ARG A 64 -26.25 6.60 -12.73
#